data_AF-A0A1J3DLB4-F1
#
_entry.id   AF-A0A1J3DLB4-F1
#
_cell.length_a   1.000
_cell.length_b   1.000
_cell.length_c   1.000
_cell.angle_alpha   90.00
_cell.angle_beta   90.00
_cell.angle_gamma   90.00
#
_symmetry.space_group_name_H-M   'P 1'
#
loop_
_entity.id
_entity.type
_entity.pdbx_description
1 polymer ?
#
loop_
_entity_poly.entity_id
_entity_poly.type
_entity_poly.pdbx_seq_one_letter_code
_entity_poly.pdbx_strand_id
1 'polypeptide(L)'
;DSILRPIALQLFVCLCSILSYAVFSSAAHVSSITPPHEMETTTMRPHLPPARREDWWSEEATETLIQAWGHRYLKLNFGNLRQIDWNEVAAAVNSSHGVDRTKTETQCKNRIDTLKKKYKTEKAKLSPSAWRFFDRFDVLLGPVLKKPVKSASMNLYLSLTGTKSRGGSLDVDDDEAGDMGLVLAKKHPRVEEEDLSEGSACKELARAILNFGQVYERTEGRKRKVVIELEKKRMEVVKELE
;
A
#
# COMPACT_ATOMS: atom_id res chain seq x y z
N ASP A 1 28.88 0.97 15.70
CA ASP A 1 28.50 1.92 14.64
C ASP A 1 27.44 1.46 13.63
N SER A 2 27.08 0.16 13.55
CA SER A 2 26.18 -0.32 12.49
C SER A 2 24.67 -0.21 12.77
N ILE A 3 24.25 0.11 14.01
CA ILE A 3 22.82 0.22 14.40
C ILE A 3 22.34 1.68 14.42
N LEU A 4 23.26 2.65 14.48
CA LEU A 4 22.91 4.06 14.58
C LEU A 4 22.41 4.65 13.24
N ARG A 5 22.89 4.12 12.11
CA ARG A 5 22.53 4.58 10.75
C ARG A 5 21.05 4.37 10.38
N PRO A 6 20.41 3.20 10.62
CA PRO A 6 19.00 3.01 10.30
C PRO A 6 18.07 3.85 11.19
N ILE A 7 18.44 4.06 12.46
CA ILE A 7 17.68 4.92 13.39
C ILE A 7 17.81 6.39 12.97
N ALA A 8 19.00 6.83 12.57
CA ALA A 8 19.21 8.18 12.08
C ALA A 8 18.42 8.47 10.78
N LEU A 9 18.31 7.51 9.85
CA LEU A 9 17.47 7.67 8.67
C LEU A 9 15.98 7.75 9.05
N GLN A 10 15.50 6.87 9.94
CA GLN A 10 14.09 6.90 10.39
C GLN A 10 13.74 8.22 11.09
N LEU A 11 14.63 8.71 11.95
CA LEU A 11 14.47 10.02 12.59
C LEU A 11 14.53 11.15 11.57
N PHE A 12 15.37 11.07 10.53
CA PHE A 12 15.42 12.07 9.47
C PHE A 12 14.12 12.10 8.65
N VAL A 13 13.56 10.95 8.25
CA VAL A 13 12.30 10.92 7.50
C VAL A 13 11.12 11.40 8.37
N CYS A 14 11.15 11.06 9.67
CA CYS A 14 10.15 11.51 10.63
C CYS A 14 10.24 13.03 10.86
N LEU A 15 11.44 13.56 11.05
CA LEU A 15 11.69 15.00 11.18
C LEU A 15 11.34 15.75 9.91
N CYS A 16 11.66 15.25 8.70
CA CYS A 16 11.21 15.88 7.45
C CYS A 16 9.68 15.88 7.30
N SER A 17 9.00 14.84 7.79
CA SER A 17 7.54 14.76 7.80
C SER A 17 6.92 15.72 8.82
N ILE A 18 7.50 15.82 10.02
CA ILE A 18 7.07 16.71 11.09
C ILE A 18 7.34 18.18 10.72
N LEU A 19 8.51 18.49 10.14
CA LEU A 19 8.84 19.82 9.62
C LEU A 19 7.92 20.20 8.46
N SER A 20 7.55 19.27 7.59
CA SER A 20 6.54 19.52 6.54
C SER A 20 5.14 19.79 7.14
N TYR A 21 4.78 19.16 8.25
CA TYR A 21 3.55 19.44 9.00
C TYR A 21 3.61 20.79 9.72
N ALA A 22 4.73 21.14 10.36
CA ALA A 22 4.91 22.38 11.11
C ALA A 22 4.93 23.61 10.21
N VAL A 23 5.57 23.54 9.03
CA VAL A 23 5.56 24.62 8.02
C VAL A 23 4.13 24.86 7.50
N PHE A 24 3.32 23.81 7.34
CA PHE A 24 1.93 23.94 6.89
C PHE A 24 0.98 24.41 8.02
N SER A 25 1.24 24.05 9.28
CA SER A 25 0.47 24.53 10.42
C SER A 25 0.76 26.00 10.76
N SER A 26 1.99 26.47 10.50
CA SER A 26 2.35 27.88 10.69
C SER A 26 1.74 28.79 9.61
N ALA A 27 1.61 28.29 8.37
CA ALA A 27 0.90 28.99 7.30
C ALA A 27 -0.62 29.13 7.54
N ALA A 28 -1.21 28.32 8.42
CA ALA A 28 -2.61 28.43 8.82
C ALA A 28 -2.85 29.46 9.95
N HIS A 29 -1.79 29.92 10.65
CA HIS A 29 -1.91 30.87 11.77
C HIS A 29 -1.37 32.28 11.46
N VAL A 30 -0.72 32.48 10.31
CA VAL A 30 -0.33 33.80 9.81
C VAL A 30 -1.29 34.24 8.71
N SER A 31 -2.55 34.44 9.08
CA SER A 31 -3.55 35.19 8.30
C SER A 31 -4.63 35.69 9.25
N SER A 32 -4.21 36.49 10.23
CA SER A 32 -5.12 37.37 10.97
C SER A 32 -4.31 38.55 11.50
N ILE A 33 -3.92 39.44 10.59
CA ILE A 33 -3.54 40.81 10.94
C ILE A 33 -4.39 41.71 10.04
N THR A 34 -5.50 42.14 10.60
CA THR A 34 -6.37 43.20 10.09
C THR A 34 -5.64 44.54 10.25
N PRO A 35 -5.50 45.38 9.20
CA PRO A 35 -5.20 46.80 9.38
C PRO A 35 -6.51 47.58 9.65
N PRO A 36 -6.47 48.71 10.36
CA PRO A 36 -7.67 49.42 10.78
C PRO A 36 -8.23 50.31 9.66
N HIS A 37 -9.54 50.16 9.47
CA HIS A 37 -10.54 51.21 9.27
C HIS A 37 -10.09 52.54 8.65
N GLU A 38 -10.42 52.76 7.37
CA GLU A 38 -10.81 54.06 6.85
C GLU A 38 -12.12 53.94 6.06
N MET A 39 -12.96 54.94 6.25
CA MET A 39 -14.37 55.00 5.89
C MET A 39 -14.53 55.41 4.42
N GLU A 40 -15.47 54.83 3.67
CA GLU A 40 -16.44 55.61 2.87
C GLU A 40 -17.53 54.77 2.16
N THR A 41 -18.77 55.20 2.41
CA THR A 41 -19.97 55.27 1.55
C THR A 41 -20.46 54.09 0.68
N THR A 42 -21.49 53.42 1.21
CA THR A 42 -22.77 53.04 0.57
C THR A 42 -22.86 53.00 -0.96
N THR A 43 -23.01 51.80 -1.51
CA THR A 43 -23.96 51.47 -2.61
C THR A 43 -24.27 49.98 -2.58
N MET A 44 -25.53 49.64 -2.29
CA MET A 44 -26.05 48.27 -2.22
C MET A 44 -26.02 47.60 -3.61
N ARG A 45 -25.29 46.48 -3.75
CA ARG A 45 -25.37 45.59 -4.93
C ARG A 45 -25.99 44.24 -4.49
N PRO A 46 -26.98 43.69 -5.22
CA PRO A 46 -27.65 42.45 -4.80
C PRO A 46 -26.69 41.27 -4.71
N HIS A 47 -26.79 40.53 -3.62
CA HIS A 47 -25.99 39.35 -3.32
C HIS A 47 -26.27 38.22 -4.33
N LEU A 48 -25.45 38.13 -5.36
CA LEU A 48 -25.25 36.86 -6.06
C LEU A 48 -24.53 35.92 -5.06
N PRO A 49 -24.97 34.66 -4.89
CA PRO A 49 -24.19 33.70 -4.11
C PRO A 49 -22.79 33.64 -4.70
N PRO A 50 -21.72 33.48 -3.88
CA PRO A 50 -20.37 33.44 -4.40
C PRO A 50 -20.34 32.33 -5.44
N ALA A 51 -20.20 32.72 -6.71
CA ALA A 51 -19.98 31.81 -7.81
C ALA A 51 -18.93 30.84 -7.31
N ARG A 52 -19.30 29.56 -7.25
CA ARG A 52 -18.43 28.42 -6.95
C ARG A 52 -17.07 28.80 -7.53
N ARG A 53 -16.11 29.20 -6.70
CA ARG A 53 -14.79 29.56 -7.22
C ARG A 53 -14.28 28.26 -7.79
N GLU A 54 -14.31 28.10 -9.12
CA GLU A 54 -13.71 26.97 -9.79
C GLU A 54 -12.34 26.76 -9.16
N ASP A 55 -12.20 25.62 -8.47
CA ASP A 55 -10.96 25.26 -7.81
C ASP A 55 -9.85 25.43 -8.85
N TRP A 56 -8.71 26.02 -8.44
CA TRP A 56 -7.51 26.16 -9.30
C TRP A 56 -7.11 24.83 -9.98
N TRP A 57 -7.62 23.72 -9.44
CA TRP A 57 -7.70 22.41 -10.04
C TRP A 57 -9.14 22.07 -10.45
N SER A 58 -9.42 22.15 -11.76
CA SER A 58 -10.65 21.58 -12.30
C SER A 58 -10.70 20.06 -12.04
N GLU A 59 -11.91 19.52 -12.12
CA GLU A 59 -12.13 18.08 -11.96
C GLU A 59 -11.34 17.28 -13.01
N GLU A 60 -11.43 17.70 -14.27
CA GLU A 60 -10.73 17.09 -15.39
C GLU A 60 -9.20 17.24 -15.30
N ALA A 61 -8.70 18.38 -14.82
CA ALA A 61 -7.27 18.57 -14.58
C ALA A 61 -6.78 17.66 -13.44
N THR A 62 -7.60 17.48 -12.40
CA THR A 62 -7.30 16.54 -11.32
C THR A 62 -7.29 15.10 -11.83
N GLU A 63 -8.22 14.74 -12.71
CA GLU A 63 -8.26 13.42 -13.33
C GLU A 63 -7.03 13.13 -14.18
N THR A 64 -6.67 14.08 -15.05
CA THR A 64 -5.48 14.00 -15.91
C THR A 64 -4.21 13.88 -15.07
N LEU A 65 -4.13 14.64 -13.97
CA LEU A 65 -3.04 14.54 -13.01
C LEU A 65 -2.94 13.14 -12.40
N ILE A 66 -4.04 12.58 -11.91
CA ILE A 66 -4.06 11.23 -11.32
C ILE A 66 -3.63 10.19 -12.36
N GLN A 67 -4.06 10.32 -13.61
CA GLN A 67 -3.69 9.39 -14.68
C GLN A 67 -2.19 9.48 -15.04
N ALA A 68 -1.69 10.70 -15.29
CA ALA A 68 -0.29 10.92 -15.64
C ALA A 68 0.67 10.51 -14.52
N TRP A 69 0.34 10.87 -13.28
CA TRP A 69 1.08 10.44 -12.09
C TRP A 69 0.98 8.93 -11.89
N GLY A 70 -0.23 8.36 -11.96
CA GLY A 70 -0.50 6.94 -11.73
C GLY A 70 0.27 6.04 -12.69
N HIS A 71 0.32 6.37 -13.98
CA HIS A 71 1.09 5.60 -14.97
C HIS A 71 2.57 5.50 -14.61
N ARG A 72 3.19 6.61 -14.17
CA ARG A 72 4.59 6.64 -13.76
C ARG A 72 4.83 5.96 -12.42
N TYR A 73 3.93 6.18 -11.48
CA TYR A 73 3.97 5.57 -10.17
C TYR A 73 3.97 4.04 -10.28
N LEU A 74 3.13 3.49 -11.16
CA LEU A 74 3.11 2.05 -11.48
C LEU A 74 4.38 1.58 -12.19
N LYS A 75 4.87 2.33 -13.19
CA LYS A 75 6.11 2.02 -13.92
C LYS A 75 7.33 1.90 -13.01
N LEU A 76 7.35 2.65 -11.91
CA LEU A 76 8.38 2.61 -10.87
C LEU A 76 8.10 1.58 -9.76
N ASN A 77 7.17 0.65 -9.95
CA ASN A 77 6.72 -0.31 -8.93
C ASN A 77 6.33 0.37 -7.61
N PHE A 78 5.54 1.44 -7.69
CA PHE A 78 5.10 2.25 -6.56
C PHE A 78 6.23 3.03 -5.86
N GLY A 79 7.36 3.22 -6.55
CA GLY A 79 8.50 4.03 -6.12
C GLY A 79 8.23 5.54 -6.14
N ASN A 80 9.19 6.30 -5.61
CA ASN A 80 9.09 7.77 -5.57
C ASN A 80 9.48 8.38 -6.93
N LEU A 81 8.66 9.29 -7.44
CA LEU A 81 8.95 10.01 -8.69
C LEU A 81 10.09 11.00 -8.47
N ARG A 82 11.01 11.07 -9.43
CA ARG A 82 12.08 12.07 -9.46
C ARG A 82 11.57 13.37 -10.07
N GLN A 83 12.36 14.45 -9.96
CA GLN A 83 11.98 15.75 -10.52
C GLN A 83 11.65 15.68 -12.02
N ILE A 84 12.44 14.93 -12.79
CA ILE A 84 12.16 14.72 -14.23
C ILE A 84 10.78 14.09 -14.47
N ASP A 85 10.42 13.09 -13.68
CA ASP A 85 9.11 12.44 -13.79
C ASP A 85 7.98 13.43 -13.45
N TRP A 86 8.19 14.29 -12.45
CA TRP A 86 7.23 15.33 -12.08
C TRP A 86 7.09 16.43 -13.12
N ASN A 87 8.17 16.81 -13.81
CA ASN A 87 8.10 17.73 -14.94
C ASN A 87 7.26 17.15 -16.08
N GLU A 88 7.46 15.87 -16.40
CA GLU A 88 6.65 15.25 -17.45
C GLU A 88 5.18 15.06 -17.04
N VAL A 89 4.89 14.85 -15.74
CA VAL A 89 3.51 14.88 -15.21
C VAL A 89 2.90 16.27 -15.40
N ALA A 90 3.63 17.33 -15.04
CA ALA A 90 3.17 18.70 -15.20
C ALA A 90 2.95 19.05 -16.69
N ALA A 91 3.86 18.62 -17.56
CA ALA A 91 3.72 18.79 -19.01
C ALA A 91 2.47 18.11 -19.55
N ALA A 92 2.18 16.88 -19.13
CA ALA A 92 0.96 16.17 -19.54
C ALA A 92 -0.32 16.90 -19.08
N VAL A 93 -0.35 17.38 -17.84
CA VAL A 93 -1.50 18.17 -17.33
C VAL A 93 -1.64 19.49 -18.08
N ASN A 94 -0.54 20.18 -18.36
CA ASN A 94 -0.57 21.47 -19.07
C ASN A 94 -0.89 21.32 -20.56
N SER A 95 -0.60 20.17 -21.17
CA SER A 95 -0.96 19.91 -22.57
C SER A 95 -2.48 19.92 -22.75
N SER A 96 -3.24 19.45 -21.76
CA SER A 96 -4.71 19.42 -21.80
C SER A 96 -5.36 20.60 -21.09
N HIS A 97 -4.71 21.16 -20.05
CA HIS A 97 -5.31 22.12 -19.11
C HIS A 97 -4.45 23.36 -18.85
N GLY A 98 -3.46 23.64 -19.72
CA GLY A 98 -2.47 24.70 -19.56
C GLY A 98 -2.81 26.00 -20.27
N VAL A 99 -3.97 26.09 -20.92
CA VAL A 99 -4.39 27.25 -21.76
C VAL A 99 -4.44 28.54 -20.94
N ASP A 100 -5.01 28.50 -19.73
CA ASP A 100 -5.14 29.69 -18.89
C ASP A 100 -4.22 29.70 -17.67
N ARG A 101 -3.77 28.52 -17.20
CA ARG A 101 -3.05 28.36 -15.93
C ARG A 101 -2.12 27.15 -15.97
N THR A 102 -0.87 27.39 -16.35
CA THR A 102 0.21 26.39 -16.31
C THR A 102 0.48 25.96 -14.86
N LYS A 103 0.53 24.65 -14.64
CA LYS A 103 0.81 24.02 -13.36
C LYS A 103 2.26 23.59 -13.29
N THR A 104 2.94 23.90 -12.20
CA THR A 104 4.32 23.47 -11.97
C THR A 104 4.38 22.04 -11.45
N GLU A 105 5.56 21.41 -11.54
CA GLU A 105 5.86 20.11 -10.94
C GLU A 105 5.48 20.05 -9.45
N THR A 106 5.79 21.12 -8.71
CA THR A 106 5.51 21.25 -7.28
C THR A 106 4.02 21.32 -7.00
N GLN A 107 3.26 22.05 -7.81
CA GLN A 107 1.81 22.13 -7.67
C GLN A 107 1.14 20.76 -7.93
N CYS A 108 1.62 20.03 -8.93
CA CYS A 108 1.16 18.67 -9.23
C CYS A 108 1.43 17.73 -8.05
N LYS A 109 2.66 17.77 -7.50
CA LYS A 109 3.05 16.97 -6.33
C LYS A 109 2.17 17.25 -5.11
N ASN A 110 2.00 18.52 -4.75
CA ASN A 110 1.17 18.94 -3.61
C ASN A 110 -0.28 18.48 -3.77
N ARG A 111 -0.82 18.58 -4.99
CA ARG A 111 -2.18 18.12 -5.28
C ARG A 111 -2.30 16.61 -5.11
N ILE A 112 -1.35 15.82 -5.63
CA ILE A 112 -1.32 14.36 -5.42
C ILE A 112 -1.23 14.02 -3.93
N ASP A 113 -0.39 14.72 -3.15
CA ASP A 113 -0.25 14.46 -1.72
C ASP A 113 -1.55 14.74 -0.95
N THR A 114 -2.26 15.82 -1.28
CA THR A 114 -3.60 16.10 -0.72
C THR A 114 -4.61 15.00 -1.09
N LEU A 115 -4.60 14.53 -2.34
CA LEU A 115 -5.50 13.47 -2.80
C LEU A 115 -5.18 12.13 -2.12
N LYS A 116 -3.90 11.80 -1.93
CA LYS A 116 -3.47 10.60 -1.18
C LYS A 116 -3.91 10.66 0.28
N LYS A 117 -3.82 11.83 0.92
CA LYS A 117 -4.34 12.03 2.29
C LYS A 117 -5.85 11.78 2.33
N LYS A 118 -6.60 12.39 1.42
CA LYS A 118 -8.06 12.20 1.31
C LYS A 118 -8.42 10.73 1.09
N TYR A 119 -7.70 10.03 0.20
CA TYR A 119 -7.90 8.60 -0.02
C TYR A 119 -7.72 7.79 1.27
N LYS A 120 -6.67 8.05 2.06
CA LYS A 120 -6.48 7.37 3.36
C LYS A 120 -7.65 7.61 4.31
N THR A 121 -8.16 8.84 4.39
CA THR A 121 -9.33 9.19 5.20
C THR A 121 -10.59 8.47 4.71
N GLU A 122 -10.84 8.46 3.40
CA GLU A 122 -11.98 7.74 2.82
C GLU A 122 -11.87 6.22 3.02
N LYS A 123 -10.66 5.66 2.90
CA LYS A 123 -10.42 4.22 3.05
C LYS A 123 -10.63 3.71 4.48
N ALA A 124 -10.52 4.59 5.47
CA ALA A 124 -10.79 4.28 6.87
C ALA A 124 -12.29 4.26 7.21
N LYS A 125 -13.16 4.71 6.29
CA LYS A 125 -14.61 4.68 6.50
C LYS A 125 -15.15 3.27 6.28
N LEU A 126 -16.18 2.90 7.04
CA LEU A 126 -16.89 1.63 6.88
C LEU A 126 -17.88 1.62 5.72
N SER A 127 -18.33 2.80 5.29
CA SER A 127 -19.22 2.94 4.14
C SER A 127 -18.43 3.02 2.82
N PRO A 128 -19.00 2.54 1.70
CA PRO A 128 -18.44 2.78 0.38
C PRO A 128 -18.24 4.28 0.15
N SER A 129 -17.05 4.67 -0.32
CA SER A 129 -16.75 6.09 -0.56
C SER A 129 -17.49 6.57 -1.80
N ALA A 130 -18.29 7.64 -1.64
CA ALA A 130 -18.90 8.35 -2.77
C ALA A 130 -17.93 9.30 -3.48
N TRP A 131 -16.65 9.33 -3.07
CA TRP A 131 -15.67 10.19 -3.69
C TRP A 131 -15.22 9.61 -5.04
N ARG A 132 -15.54 10.31 -6.12
CA ARG A 132 -15.26 9.90 -7.51
C ARG A 132 -13.84 9.46 -7.86
N PHE A 133 -12.82 9.90 -7.12
CA PHE A 133 -11.43 9.47 -7.36
C PHE A 133 -11.02 8.26 -6.50
N PHE A 134 -11.89 7.79 -5.61
CA PHE A 134 -11.59 6.72 -4.66
C PHE A 134 -11.18 5.43 -5.39
N ASP A 135 -11.99 4.94 -6.32
CA ASP A 135 -11.72 3.68 -7.03
C ASP A 135 -10.40 3.73 -7.80
N ARG A 136 -10.14 4.86 -8.47
CA ARG A 136 -8.88 5.06 -9.21
C ARG A 136 -7.67 5.06 -8.26
N PHE A 137 -7.79 5.68 -7.07
CA PHE A 137 -6.74 5.61 -6.05
C PHE A 137 -6.64 4.23 -5.40
N ASP A 138 -7.74 3.49 -5.24
CA ASP A 138 -7.74 2.15 -4.66
C ASP A 138 -7.01 1.15 -5.57
N VAL A 139 -7.21 1.25 -6.89
CA VAL A 139 -6.42 0.46 -7.85
C VAL A 139 -4.93 0.82 -7.79
N LEU A 140 -4.60 2.11 -7.66
CA LEU A 140 -3.21 2.60 -7.64
C LEU A 140 -2.47 2.34 -6.31
N LEU A 141 -3.16 2.36 -5.17
CA LEU A 141 -2.57 2.30 -3.83
C LEU A 141 -2.95 1.05 -3.04
N GLY A 142 -4.06 0.40 -3.38
CA GLY A 142 -4.54 -0.82 -2.73
C GLY A 142 -3.50 -1.94 -2.69
N PRO A 143 -2.79 -2.25 -3.79
CA PRO A 143 -1.71 -3.23 -3.78
C PRO A 143 -0.54 -2.86 -2.85
N VAL A 144 -0.27 -1.56 -2.66
CA VAL A 144 0.82 -1.05 -1.82
C VAL A 144 0.48 -1.13 -0.33
N LEU A 145 -0.80 -0.94 0.01
CA LEU A 145 -1.29 -1.01 1.39
C LEU A 145 -1.51 -2.46 1.86
N LYS A 146 -1.74 -3.39 0.93
CA LYS A 146 -1.71 -4.84 1.17
C LYS A 146 -0.27 -5.35 1.12
N LYS A 147 0.61 -4.96 2.04
CA LYS A 147 1.89 -5.68 2.20
C LYS A 147 1.59 -7.08 2.77
N PRO A 148 1.89 -8.19 2.07
CA PRO A 148 2.07 -9.47 2.75
C PRO A 148 3.38 -9.41 3.54
N VAL A 149 3.39 -10.01 4.73
CA VAL A 149 4.59 -10.22 5.54
C VAL A 149 5.64 -10.91 4.67
N LYS A 150 6.72 -10.21 4.30
CA LYS A 150 7.82 -10.81 3.54
C LYS A 150 8.67 -11.67 4.48
N SER A 151 8.52 -12.99 4.35
CA SER A 151 9.60 -13.98 4.24
C SER A 151 10.95 -13.54 4.83
N ALA A 152 11.22 -13.91 6.07
CA ALA A 152 12.58 -14.20 6.53
C ALA A 152 12.88 -15.68 6.21
N SER A 153 14.07 -15.88 5.66
CA SER A 153 14.68 -17.16 5.27
C SER A 153 14.69 -18.20 6.41
N MET A 154 14.65 -19.47 6.00
CA MET A 154 14.60 -20.71 6.79
C MET A 154 15.69 -20.88 7.87
N ASN A 155 15.38 -21.80 8.81
CA ASN A 155 16.18 -22.44 9.87
C ASN A 155 16.19 -21.69 11.21
N LEU A 156 15.97 -22.29 12.37
CA LEU A 156 15.72 -23.67 12.85
C LEU A 156 15.31 -23.42 14.33
N TYR A 157 14.25 -23.99 14.88
CA TYR A 157 14.36 -25.23 15.64
C TYR A 157 12.96 -25.75 16.01
N LEU A 158 12.74 -26.97 15.58
CA LEU A 158 11.73 -27.90 16.01
C LEU A 158 11.88 -28.15 17.52
N SER A 159 10.88 -27.79 18.34
CA SER A 159 10.77 -28.31 19.71
C SER A 159 9.31 -28.54 20.08
N LEU A 160 8.73 -29.59 19.51
CA LEU A 160 7.69 -30.37 20.19
C LEU A 160 8.12 -31.84 20.21
N THR A 161 9.22 -32.10 20.91
CA THR A 161 9.50 -33.43 21.46
C THR A 161 9.21 -33.34 22.95
N GLY A 162 8.28 -34.17 23.42
CA GLY A 162 7.75 -34.11 24.76
C GLY A 162 8.79 -34.32 25.86
N THR A 163 8.50 -33.75 27.02
CA THR A 163 8.98 -34.26 28.31
C THR A 163 7.88 -34.08 29.35
N LYS A 164 7.51 -35.22 29.93
CA LYS A 164 6.73 -35.44 31.14
C LYS A 164 7.47 -34.88 32.38
N SER A 165 6.72 -34.65 33.46
CA SER A 165 7.13 -34.37 34.86
C SER A 165 7.47 -32.89 35.18
N ARG A 166 7.12 -32.29 36.33
CA ARG A 166 6.51 -32.77 37.59
C ARG A 166 6.06 -31.57 38.47
N GLY A 167 5.01 -31.77 39.27
CA GLY A 167 4.75 -31.11 40.56
C GLY A 167 3.50 -30.22 40.57
N GLY A 168 2.49 -30.43 41.40
CA GLY A 168 2.20 -31.41 42.46
C GLY A 168 0.96 -30.95 43.23
N SER A 169 0.35 -31.86 43.99
CA SER A 169 -0.49 -31.66 45.20
C SER A 169 -1.86 -32.36 45.16
N LEU A 170 -2.08 -33.17 46.22
CA LEU A 170 -3.31 -33.76 46.78
C LEU A 170 -3.60 -35.25 46.46
N ASP A 171 -2.87 -36.11 47.18
CA ASP A 171 -3.27 -37.19 48.12
C ASP A 171 -4.61 -37.96 47.94
N VAL A 172 -4.53 -39.31 47.71
CA VAL A 172 -4.91 -40.45 48.61
C VAL A 172 -6.38 -40.89 48.42
N ASP A 173 -6.74 -42.09 47.94
CA ASP A 173 -6.64 -43.45 48.55
C ASP A 173 -6.56 -44.63 47.53
N ASP A 174 -5.93 -45.73 47.99
CA ASP A 174 -5.91 -47.17 47.59
C ASP A 174 -7.31 -47.74 47.16
N ASP A 175 -7.51 -48.83 46.40
CA ASP A 175 -6.77 -50.07 46.18
C ASP A 175 -7.39 -50.86 44.99
N GLU A 176 -6.55 -51.67 44.35
CA GLU A 176 -6.82 -53.00 43.77
C GLU A 176 -7.13 -53.25 42.28
N ALA A 177 -6.42 -54.29 41.80
CA ALA A 177 -6.17 -54.78 40.46
C ALA A 177 -7.36 -55.33 39.66
N GLY A 178 -7.27 -55.23 38.32
CA GLY A 178 -8.15 -56.01 37.44
C GLY A 178 -8.13 -55.62 35.96
N ASP A 179 -7.29 -56.33 35.20
CA ASP A 179 -7.61 -56.95 33.91
C ASP A 179 -7.86 -56.11 32.63
N MET A 180 -7.16 -56.54 31.58
CA MET A 180 -7.18 -56.04 30.21
C MET A 180 -8.38 -56.61 29.46
N GLY A 181 -9.46 -55.82 29.35
CA GLY A 181 -10.68 -56.24 28.67
C GLY A 181 -11.24 -55.22 27.68
N LEU A 182 -10.82 -55.31 26.43
CA LEU A 182 -11.54 -54.78 25.27
C LEU A 182 -12.98 -55.36 25.24
N VAL A 183 -14.02 -54.52 25.10
CA VAL A 183 -15.25 -54.69 24.27
C VAL A 183 -16.43 -53.80 24.74
N LEU A 184 -16.83 -52.88 23.85
CA LEU A 184 -18.16 -52.34 23.51
C LEU A 184 -19.27 -52.18 24.58
N ALA A 185 -19.74 -50.93 24.82
CA ALA A 185 -21.13 -50.46 24.53
C ALA A 185 -21.48 -49.05 25.09
N LYS A 186 -21.64 -48.08 24.18
CA LYS A 186 -22.79 -47.14 24.02
C LYS A 186 -23.35 -46.35 25.23
N LYS A 187 -23.10 -45.01 25.28
CA LYS A 187 -24.15 -43.95 25.44
C LYS A 187 -23.61 -42.53 25.19
N HIS A 188 -24.40 -41.71 24.48
CA HIS A 188 -24.20 -40.31 24.08
C HIS A 188 -23.95 -39.36 25.28
N PRO A 189 -23.19 -38.26 25.13
CA PRO A 189 -23.80 -37.02 24.62
C PRO A 189 -22.93 -36.19 23.65
N ARG A 190 -23.55 -35.70 22.57
CA ARG A 190 -23.58 -34.27 22.12
C ARG A 190 -22.26 -33.50 22.37
N VAL A 191 -21.46 -33.17 21.34
CA VAL A 191 -21.68 -32.07 20.38
C VAL A 191 -21.10 -32.43 19.01
N GLU A 192 -21.87 -32.21 17.94
CA GLU A 192 -21.36 -32.18 16.57
C GLU A 192 -20.55 -30.88 16.40
N GLU A 193 -19.22 -31.00 16.37
CA GLU A 193 -18.34 -29.92 15.92
C GLU A 193 -18.39 -29.90 14.39
N GLU A 194 -19.33 -29.12 13.85
CA GLU A 194 -19.41 -28.80 12.43
C GLU A 194 -18.18 -27.98 11.99
N ASP A 195 -17.42 -28.57 11.05
CA ASP A 195 -16.50 -27.99 10.07
C ASP A 195 -15.72 -26.72 10.46
N LEU A 196 -14.49 -26.95 10.91
CA LEU A 196 -13.41 -25.96 10.82
C LEU A 196 -13.10 -25.68 9.33
N SER A 197 -13.83 -24.70 8.79
CA SER A 197 -13.63 -23.98 7.53
C SER A 197 -12.17 -23.55 7.25
N GLU A 198 -11.30 -23.62 8.26
CA GLU A 198 -9.88 -23.25 8.25
C GLU A 198 -8.97 -24.16 7.39
N GLY A 199 -9.42 -25.38 7.05
CA GLY A 199 -8.70 -26.28 6.14
C GLY A 199 -8.79 -25.92 4.65
N SER A 200 -9.75 -25.07 4.26
CA SER A 200 -10.01 -24.72 2.85
C SER A 200 -9.05 -23.64 2.34
N ALA A 201 -8.89 -22.56 3.10
CA ALA A 201 -8.07 -21.42 2.75
C ALA A 201 -6.57 -21.79 2.62
N CYS A 202 -6.07 -22.65 3.51
CA CYS A 202 -4.69 -23.12 3.44
C CYS A 202 -4.45 -24.00 2.20
N LYS A 203 -5.40 -24.87 1.83
CA LYS A 203 -5.34 -25.69 0.60
C LYS A 203 -5.45 -24.84 -0.67
N GLU A 204 -6.25 -23.79 -0.65
CA GLU A 204 -6.33 -22.83 -1.77
C GLU A 204 -5.03 -22.04 -1.93
N LEU A 205 -4.43 -21.59 -0.83
CA LEU A 205 -3.14 -20.90 -0.86
C LEU A 205 -2.03 -21.81 -1.40
N ALA A 206 -1.95 -23.06 -0.93
CA ALA A 206 -0.97 -24.03 -1.41
C ALA A 206 -1.12 -24.28 -2.93
N ARG A 207 -2.37 -24.43 -3.42
CA ARG A 207 -2.65 -24.59 -4.86
C ARG A 207 -2.26 -23.35 -5.66
N ALA A 208 -2.56 -22.16 -5.14
CA ALA A 208 -2.19 -20.90 -5.79
C ALA A 208 -0.66 -20.77 -5.91
N ILE A 209 0.09 -21.04 -4.84
CA ILE A 209 1.56 -20.96 -4.82
C ILE A 209 2.18 -21.92 -5.86
N LEU A 210 1.71 -23.17 -5.92
CA LEU A 210 2.20 -24.15 -6.90
C LEU A 210 1.92 -23.70 -8.34
N ASN A 211 0.73 -23.16 -8.59
CA ASN A 211 0.37 -22.65 -9.92
C ASN A 211 1.24 -21.43 -10.31
N PHE A 212 1.50 -20.51 -9.37
CA PHE A 212 2.41 -19.40 -9.58
C PHE A 212 3.83 -19.87 -9.93
N GLY A 213 4.35 -20.89 -9.21
CA GLY A 213 5.65 -21.49 -9.53
C GLY A 213 5.72 -22.02 -10.96
N GLN A 214 4.67 -22.72 -11.41
CA GLN A 214 4.60 -23.27 -12.76
C GLN A 214 4.50 -22.18 -13.85
N VAL A 215 3.73 -21.11 -13.60
CA VAL A 215 3.63 -19.97 -14.52
C VAL A 215 4.95 -19.20 -14.58
N TYR A 216 5.61 -19.01 -13.44
CA TYR A 216 6.90 -18.34 -13.35
C TYR A 216 7.99 -19.11 -14.10
N GLU A 217 8.09 -20.42 -13.91
CA GLU A 217 9.07 -21.26 -14.61
C GLU A 217 8.92 -21.17 -16.14
N ARG A 218 7.69 -21.25 -16.66
CA ARG A 218 7.44 -21.06 -18.10
C ARG A 218 7.86 -19.68 -18.57
N THR A 219 7.55 -18.64 -17.79
CA THR A 219 7.83 -17.24 -18.15
C THR A 219 9.33 -16.97 -18.17
N GLU A 220 10.04 -17.37 -17.12
CA GLU A 220 11.49 -17.25 -17.04
C GLU A 220 12.19 -18.14 -18.06
N GLY A 221 11.66 -19.34 -18.34
CA GLY A 221 12.16 -20.19 -19.42
C GLY A 221 12.09 -19.53 -20.80
N ARG A 222 10.99 -18.82 -21.10
CA ARG A 222 10.87 -18.02 -22.34
C ARG A 222 11.88 -16.88 -22.38
N LYS A 223 12.08 -16.15 -21.26
CA LYS A 223 13.09 -15.08 -21.18
C LYS A 223 14.51 -15.60 -21.40
N ARG A 224 14.87 -16.73 -20.77
CA ARG A 224 16.19 -17.37 -20.95
C ARG A 224 16.44 -17.73 -22.42
N LYS A 225 15.44 -18.28 -23.12
CA LYS A 225 15.55 -18.58 -24.55
C LYS A 225 15.82 -17.33 -25.39
N VAL A 226 15.13 -16.23 -25.12
CA VAL A 226 15.37 -14.95 -25.81
C VAL A 226 16.79 -14.46 -25.58
N VAL A 227 17.29 -14.55 -24.35
CA VAL A 227 18.68 -14.15 -24.02
C VAL A 227 19.69 -15.00 -24.78
N ILE A 228 19.51 -16.33 -24.82
CA ILE A 228 20.38 -17.25 -25.55
C ILE A 228 20.37 -16.95 -27.06
N GLU A 229 19.20 -16.75 -27.65
CA GLU A 229 19.06 -16.43 -29.09
C GLU A 229 19.73 -15.09 -29.44
N LEU A 230 19.60 -14.07 -28.58
CA LEU A 230 20.26 -12.79 -28.76
C LEU A 230 21.78 -12.91 -28.64
N GLU A 231 22.28 -13.71 -27.68
CA GLU A 231 23.71 -13.95 -27.52
C GLU A 231 24.30 -14.75 -28.70
N LYS A 232 23.56 -15.72 -29.22
CA LYS A 232 23.94 -16.47 -30.44
C LYS A 232 24.10 -15.53 -31.62
N LYS A 233 23.12 -14.65 -31.87
CA LYS A 233 23.20 -13.61 -32.92
C LYS A 233 24.35 -12.64 -32.68
N ARG A 234 24.60 -12.26 -31.41
CA ARG A 234 25.76 -11.42 -31.05
C ARG A 234 27.07 -12.11 -31.43
N MET A 235 27.22 -13.41 -31.15
CA MET A 235 28.42 -14.16 -31.51
C MET A 235 28.58 -14.34 -33.03
N GLU A 236 27.48 -14.55 -33.76
CA GLU A 236 27.49 -14.72 -35.22
C GLU A 236 27.95 -13.45 -35.94
N VAL A 237 27.42 -12.28 -35.55
CA VAL A 237 27.88 -10.98 -36.07
C VAL A 237 29.35 -10.71 -35.76
N VAL A 238 29.82 -11.09 -34.58
CA VAL A 238 31.24 -10.93 -34.23
C VAL A 238 32.11 -11.83 -35.11
N LYS A 239 31.67 -13.05 -35.42
CA LYS A 239 32.41 -13.99 -36.27
C LYS A 239 32.46 -13.56 -37.74
N GLU A 240 31.44 -12.87 -38.25
CA GLU A 240 31.45 -12.33 -39.63
C GLU A 240 32.44 -11.16 -39.82
N LEU A 241 32.93 -10.57 -38.73
CA LEU A 241 33.88 -9.46 -38.75
C LEU A 241 35.35 -9.91 -38.61
N GLU A 242 35.61 -11.18 -38.31
CA GLU A 242 36.95 -11.81 -38.26
C GLU A 242 37.31 -12.50 -39.59
#